data_AF-A0A0L8V4B3-F1
#
_entry.id   AF-A0A0L8V4B3-F1
#
_cell.length_a   1.000
_cell.length_b   1.000
_cell.length_c   1.000
_cell.angle_alpha   90.00
_cell.angle_beta   90.00
_cell.angle_gamma   90.00
#
_symmetry.space_group_name_H-M   'P 1'
#
loop_
_entity.id
_entity.type
_entity.pdbx_description
1 polymer ?
#
loop_
_entity_poly.entity_id
_entity_poly.type
_entity_poly.pdbx_seq_one_letter_code
_entity_poly.pdbx_strand_id
1 'polypeptide(L)' 'MNEKRINSLIGVIYNLSAILVIIGAFFKLQHYPHGLSILITGFMLGSIISWADKFRLKKKIKSLEEQLQIKDDL' A
#
# COMPACT_ATOMS: atom_id res chain seq x y z
N MET A 1 -8.24 14.58 6.39
CA MET A 1 -8.44 13.20 6.92
C MET A 1 -7.33 12.93 7.94
N ASN A 2 -7.63 12.34 9.11
CA ASN A 2 -6.61 12.13 10.16
C ASN A 2 -5.54 11.13 9.68
N GLU A 3 -4.26 11.49 9.77
CA GLU A 3 -3.11 10.66 9.39
C GLU A 3 -3.16 9.23 9.95
N LYS A 4 -3.64 9.08 11.20
CA LYS A 4 -3.82 7.76 11.82
C LYS A 4 -4.85 6.90 11.08
N ARG A 5 -5.94 7.52 10.60
CA ARG A 5 -6.96 6.84 9.80
C ARG A 5 -6.43 6.48 8.41
N ILE A 6 -5.62 7.34 7.79
CA ILE A 6 -4.98 7.06 6.49
C ILE A 6 -4.07 5.84 6.61
N ASN A 7 -3.19 5.81 7.61
CA ASN A 7 -2.29 4.68 7.83
C ASN A 7 -3.06 3.37 8.11
N SER A 8 -4.12 3.45 8.92
CA SER A 8 -4.97 2.29 9.20
C SER A 8 -5.67 1.78 7.95
N LEU A 9 -6.23 2.67 7.12
CA LEU A 9 -6.84 2.31 5.83
C LEU A 9 -5.84 1.67 4.89
N ILE A 10 -4.66 2.27 4.72
CA ILE A 10 -3.61 1.71 3.86
C ILE A 10 -3.22 0.31 4.34
N GLY A 11 -3.04 0.11 5.65
CA GLY A 11 -2.75 -1.20 6.22
C GLY A 11 -3.86 -2.24 5.96
N VAL A 12 -5.13 -1.85 6.11
CA VAL A 12 -6.27 -2.72 5.81
C VAL A 12 -6.28 -3.12 4.33
N ILE A 13 -6.11 -2.17 3.42
CA ILE A 13 -6.13 -2.47 1.98
C ILE A 13 -4.89 -3.29 1.58
N TYR A 14 -3.74 -3.07 2.20
CA TYR A 14 -2.54 -3.88 1.99
C TYR A 14 -2.78 -5.34 2.41
N ASN A 15 -3.37 -5.56 3.58
CA ASN A 15 -3.72 -6.90 4.05
C ASN A 15 -4.75 -7.58 3.12
N LEU A 16 -5.77 -6.85 2.68
CA LEU A 16 -6.72 -7.33 1.67
C LEU A 16 -6.03 -7.73 0.36
N SER A 17 -5.08 -6.93 -0.12
CA SER A 17 -4.31 -7.24 -1.33
C SER A 17 -3.48 -8.51 -1.18
N ALA A 18 -2.85 -8.71 -0.01
CA ALA A 18 -2.07 -9.90 0.29
C ALA A 18 -2.95 -11.16 0.34
N ILE A 19 -4.12 -11.08 0.99
CA ILE A 19 -5.10 -12.17 1.01
C ILE A 19 -5.54 -12.51 -0.42
N LEU A 20 -5.80 -11.51 -1.26
CA LEU A 20 -6.23 -11.72 -2.64
C LEU A 20 -5.14 -12.39 -3.49
N VAL A 21 -3.87 -12.02 -3.29
CA VAL A 21 -2.71 -12.69 -3.90
C VAL A 21 -2.63 -14.15 -3.48
N ILE A 22 -2.78 -14.45 -2.19
CA ILE A 22 -2.75 -15.82 -1.66
C ILE A 22 -3.89 -16.66 -2.24
N ILE A 23 -5.12 -16.13 -2.26
CA ILE A 23 -6.29 -16.79 -2.85
C ILE A 23 -6.09 -17.03 -4.35
N GLY A 24 -5.61 -16.03 -5.08
CA GLY A 24 -5.31 -16.16 -6.51
C GLY A 24 -4.23 -17.21 -6.80
N ALA A 25 -3.18 -17.25 -5.99
CA ALA A 25 -2.12 -18.25 -6.09
C ALA A 25 -2.66 -19.66 -5.80
N PHE A 26 -3.50 -19.81 -4.78
CA PHE A 26 -4.15 -21.07 -4.44
C PHE A 26 -5.02 -21.57 -5.59
N PHE A 27 -5.87 -20.72 -6.17
CA PHE A 27 -6.69 -21.07 -7.33
C PHE A 27 -5.86 -21.38 -8.58
N LYS A 28 -4.74 -20.69 -8.78
CA LYS A 28 -3.81 -21.01 -9.87
C LYS A 28 -3.21 -22.43 -9.70
N LEU A 29 -2.85 -22.83 -8.47
CA LEU A 29 -2.37 -24.18 -8.18
C LEU A 29 -3.45 -25.25 -8.41
N GLN A 30 -4.71 -24.92 -8.14
CA GLN A 30 -5.85 -25.81 -8.42
C GLN A 30 -6.26 -25.86 -9.90
N HIS A 31 -5.48 -25.26 -10.82
CA HIS A 31 -5.81 -25.16 -12.24
C HIS A 31 -7.14 -24.44 -12.53
N TYR A 32 -7.58 -23.56 -11.63
CA TYR A 32 -8.76 -22.74 -11.86
C TYR A 32 -8.48 -21.72 -12.97
N PRO A 33 -9.32 -21.63 -14.02
CA PRO A 33 -9.07 -20.79 -15.20
C PRO A 33 -8.91 -19.29 -14.87
N HIS A 34 -9.52 -18.81 -13.77
CA HIS A 34 -9.40 -17.41 -13.35
C HIS A 34 -8.38 -17.17 -12.23
N GLY A 35 -7.62 -18.18 -11.80
CA GLY A 35 -6.64 -18.05 -10.72
C GLY A 35 -5.52 -17.05 -11.05
N LEU A 36 -5.06 -17.06 -12.30
CA LEU A 36 -4.07 -16.09 -12.79
C LEU A 36 -4.59 -14.65 -12.74
N SER A 37 -5.83 -14.42 -13.16
CA SER A 37 -6.45 -13.10 -13.16
C SER A 37 -6.57 -12.55 -11.74
N ILE A 38 -7.06 -13.36 -10.79
CA ILE A 38 -7.18 -12.96 -9.37
C ILE A 38 -5.81 -12.64 -8.77
N LEU A 39 -4.81 -13.47 -9.07
CA LEU A 39 -3.44 -13.27 -8.62
C LEU A 39 -2.86 -11.93 -9.13
N ILE A 40 -3.00 -11.66 -10.42
CA ILE A 40 -2.52 -10.42 -11.05
C ILE A 40 -3.26 -9.21 -10.47
N THR A 41 -4.58 -9.29 -10.29
CA THR A 41 -5.36 -8.20 -9.70
C THR A 41 -4.90 -7.90 -8.28
N GLY A 42 -4.70 -8.92 -7.43
CA GLY A 42 -4.16 -8.74 -6.08
C GLY A 42 -2.78 -8.09 -6.07
N PHE A 43 -1.89 -8.56 -6.96
CA PHE A 43 -0.53 -8.04 -7.08
C PHE A 43 -0.50 -6.58 -7.54
N MET A 44 -1.29 -6.24 -8.57
CA MET A 44 -1.39 -4.88 -9.10
C MET A 44 -1.94 -3.93 -8.04
N LEU A 45 -3.01 -4.34 -7.33
CA LEU A 45 -3.63 -3.53 -6.30
C LEU A 45 -2.64 -3.24 -5.14
N GLY A 46 -1.92 -4.26 -4.65
CA GLY A 46 -0.88 -4.08 -3.64
C GLY A 46 0.26 -3.17 -4.09
N SER A 47 0.69 -3.31 -5.35
CA SER A 47 1.78 -2.50 -5.94
C SER A 47 1.39 -1.02 -6.06
N ILE A 48 0.17 -0.72 -6.53
CA ILE A 48 -0.34 0.64 -6.68
C ILE A 48 -0.43 1.34 -5.32
N ILE A 49 -0.94 0.65 -4.32
CA ILE A 49 -1.07 1.20 -2.95
C ILE A 49 0.30 1.42 -2.32
N SER A 50 1.23 0.49 -2.50
CA SER A 50 2.61 0.65 -2.02
C SER A 50 3.26 1.88 -2.63
N TRP A 51 3.10 2.07 -3.94
CA TRP A 51 3.66 3.23 -4.64
C TRP A 51 3.03 4.54 -4.15
N ALA A 52 1.70 4.59 -4.02
CA ALA A 52 0.98 5.76 -3.53
C ALA A 52 1.40 6.11 -2.08
N ASP A 53 1.54 5.12 -1.20
CA ASP A 53 1.94 5.36 0.19
C ASP A 53 3.39 5.84 0.28
N LYS A 54 4.31 5.25 -0.51
CA LYS A 54 5.70 5.75 -0.60
C LYS A 54 5.75 7.21 -1.04
N PHE A 55 4.97 7.58 -2.05
CA PHE A 55 4.92 8.96 -2.52
C PHE A 55 4.40 9.93 -1.45
N ARG A 56 3.36 9.52 -0.71
CA ARG A 56 2.80 10.28 0.41
C ARG A 56 3.79 10.42 1.57
N LEU A 57 4.43 9.32 1.96
CA LEU A 57 5.46 9.30 3.01
C LEU A 57 6.62 10.22 2.66
N LYS A 58 7.10 10.20 1.42
CA LYS A 58 8.17 11.10 0.95
C LYS A 58 7.79 12.57 1.08
N LYS A 59 6.57 12.95 0.70
CA LYS A 59 6.07 14.33 0.89
C LYS A 59 6.01 14.72 2.36
N LYS A 60 5.56 13.80 3.22
CA LYS A 60 5.44 14.05 4.65
C LYS A 60 6.80 14.21 5.32
N ILE A 61 7.78 13.38 4.97
CA ILE A 61 9.17 13.49 5.45
C ILE A 61 9.71 14.87 5.09
N LYS A 62 9.60 15.28 3.83
CA LYS A 62 10.07 16.61 3.38
C LYS A 62 9.43 17.75 4.18
N SER A 63 8.12 17.70 4.41
CA SER A 63 7.44 18.76 5.19
C SER A 63 7.84 18.79 6.66
N LEU A 64 8.23 17.63 7.23
CA LEU A 64 8.71 17.53 8.61
C LEU A 64 10.15 18.03 8.71
N GLU A 65 11.01 17.72 7.75
CA GLU A 65 12.38 18.24 7.66
C GLU A 65 12.39 19.77 7.58
N GLU A 66 11.54 20.37 6.74
CA GLU A 66 11.39 21.83 6.65
C GLU A 66 10.94 22.46 7.98
N GLN A 67 10.00 21.84 8.70
CA GLN A 67 9.56 22.32 10.02
C GLN A 67 10.64 22.20 11.10
N LEU A 68 11.48 21.17 11.03
CA LEU A 68 12.60 21.00 11.95
C LEU A 68 13.68 22.05 11.70
N GLN A 69 14.06 22.30 10.44
CA GLN A 69 15.05 23.32 10.09
C GLN A 69 14.63 24.72 10.57
N ILE A 70 13.37 25.13 10.33
CA ILE A 70 12.85 26.43 10.78
C ILE A 70 12.94 26.57 12.31
N LYS A 71 12.79 25.46 13.05
CA LYS A 71 12.85 25.48 14.51
C LYS A 71 14.28 25.60 15.03
N ASP A 72 15.26 25.06 14.31
CA ASP A 72 16.68 25.15 14.69
C ASP A 72 17.28 26.54 14.37
N ASP A 73 16.66 27.29 13.44
CA ASP A 73 17.05 28.66 13.05
C ASP A 73 16.46 29.76 13.97
N LEU A 74 15.63 29.41 14.97
CA LEU A 74 14.92 30.29 15.91
C LEU A 74 15.52 30.26 17.32
#